data_AF-A0A7S0CCT5-F1
#
_entry.id   AF-A0A7S0CCT5-F1
#
_cell.length_a   1.000
_cell.length_b   1.000
_cell.length_c   1.000
_cell.angle_alpha   90.00
_cell.angle_beta   90.00
_cell.angle_gamma   90.00
#
_symmetry.space_group_name_H-M   'P 1'
#
loop_
_entity.id
_entity.type
_entity.pdbx_description
1 polymer ?
#
loop_
_entity_poly.entity_id
_entity_poly.type
_entity_poly.pdbx_seq_one_letter_code
_entity_poly.pdbx_strand_id
1 'polypeptide(L)'
;RHIRKSLKIITPKILKRLDIKCPGVLRNLAQTCALSLAKASVMDGLVIVMPFLGDIEISPYARLSALYILVLEFGISNTRGSPIQCKIATTLLEPALKDTNEHLIRKAIAVIIAMTRFIDLDVILTHVRDIGPDALDIVTKKMEAVKKISNKGVTFDGSKLNAEIEE
;
A
#
# COMPACT_ATOMS: atom_id res chain seq x y z
N ARG A 1 -23.63 16.17 1.25
CA ARG A 1 -22.61 17.25 1.36
C ARG A 1 -21.90 17.28 2.73
N HIS A 2 -22.59 17.13 3.86
CA HIS A 2 -21.97 17.16 5.19
C HIS A 2 -20.96 16.03 5.45
N ILE A 3 -21.29 14.79 5.07
CA ILE A 3 -20.40 13.62 5.25
C ILE A 3 -19.03 13.83 4.58
N ARG A 4 -18.97 14.36 3.35
CA ARG A 4 -17.69 14.66 2.67
C ARG A 4 -16.83 15.68 3.44
N LYS A 5 -17.43 16.66 4.11
CA LYS A 5 -16.68 17.62 4.93
C LYS A 5 -16.10 16.93 6.17
N SER A 6 -16.88 16.10 6.85
CA SER A 6 -16.41 15.33 8.01
C SER A 6 -15.30 14.35 7.64
N LEU A 7 -15.43 13.65 6.51
CA LEU A 7 -14.38 12.74 6.01
C LEU A 7 -13.07 13.48 5.71
N LYS A 8 -13.13 14.68 5.12
CA LYS A 8 -11.92 15.49 4.90
C LYS A 8 -11.17 15.85 6.18
N ILE A 9 -11.86 15.93 7.32
CA ILE A 9 -11.25 16.25 8.61
C ILE A 9 -10.77 14.98 9.32
N ILE A 10 -11.53 13.89 9.23
CA ILE A 10 -11.29 12.67 9.98
C ILE A 10 -10.26 11.76 9.29
N THR A 11 -10.32 11.62 7.97
CA THR A 11 -9.44 10.71 7.22
C THR A 11 -7.96 11.00 7.45
N PRO A 12 -7.46 12.25 7.35
CA PRO A 12 -6.05 12.54 7.64
C PRO A 12 -5.63 12.15 9.06
N LYS A 13 -6.50 12.34 10.05
CA LYS A 13 -6.21 11.98 11.45
C LYS A 13 -6.08 10.47 11.62
N ILE A 14 -6.90 9.68 10.94
CA ILE A 14 -6.80 8.22 10.94
C ILE A 14 -5.50 7.79 10.24
N LEU A 15 -5.22 8.36 9.07
CA LEU A 15 -4.02 8.01 8.30
C LEU A 15 -2.73 8.34 9.06
N LYS A 16 -2.66 9.48 9.76
CA LYS A 16 -1.51 9.82 10.63
C LYS A 16 -1.24 8.77 11.71
N ARG A 17 -2.25 7.98 12.11
CA ARG A 17 -2.10 6.88 13.09
C ARG A 17 -1.56 5.57 12.49
N LEU A 18 -1.34 5.51 11.18
CA LEU A 18 -0.69 4.39 10.50
C LEU A 18 0.84 4.49 10.51
N ASP A 19 1.39 5.58 11.04
CA ASP A 19 2.84 5.76 11.13
C ASP A 19 3.49 4.72 12.06
N ILE A 20 4.71 4.29 11.73
CA ILE A 20 5.48 3.31 12.51
C ILE A 20 5.70 3.73 13.97
N LYS A 21 5.74 5.04 14.25
CA LYS A 21 5.90 5.58 15.61
C LYS A 21 4.65 5.42 16.48
N CYS A 22 3.48 5.15 15.88
CA CYS A 22 2.26 4.91 16.65
C CYS A 22 2.26 3.50 17.26
N PRO A 23 1.73 3.31 18.49
CA PRO A 23 1.59 1.99 19.10
C PRO A 23 0.85 0.99 18.20
N GLY A 24 1.27 -0.28 18.19
CA GLY A 24 0.73 -1.32 17.29
C GLY A 24 -0.80 -1.47 17.37
N VAL A 25 -1.37 -1.43 18.57
CA VAL A 25 -2.84 -1.49 18.77
C VAL A 25 -3.54 -0.31 18.09
N LEU A 26 -2.99 0.90 18.22
CA LEU A 26 -3.55 2.09 17.60
C LEU A 26 -3.38 2.07 16.08
N ARG A 27 -2.27 1.53 15.57
CA ARG A 27 -2.08 1.30 14.14
C ARG A 27 -3.16 0.35 13.63
N ASN A 28 -3.34 -0.83 14.25
CA ASN A 28 -4.32 -1.83 13.82
C ASN A 28 -5.76 -1.28 13.82
N LEU A 29 -6.13 -0.49 14.84
CA LEU A 29 -7.41 0.22 14.86
C LEU A 29 -7.52 1.23 13.73
N ALA A 30 -6.47 2.01 13.47
CA ALA A 30 -6.44 2.96 12.37
C ALA A 30 -6.55 2.27 11.00
N GLN A 31 -5.92 1.12 10.82
CA GLN A 31 -6.05 0.29 9.61
C GLN A 31 -7.50 -0.14 9.41
N THR A 32 -8.14 -0.68 10.46
CA THR A 32 -9.54 -1.11 10.44
C THR A 32 -10.47 0.06 10.11
N CYS A 33 -10.25 1.22 10.71
CA CYS A 33 -11.00 2.44 10.43
C CYS A 33 -10.80 2.93 8.99
N ALA A 34 -9.57 2.96 8.49
CA ALA A 34 -9.28 3.36 7.12
C ALA A 34 -9.96 2.45 6.10
N LEU A 35 -9.92 1.14 6.32
CA LEU A 35 -10.63 0.14 5.52
C LEU A 35 -12.14 0.34 5.58
N SER A 36 -12.70 0.50 6.78
CA SER A 36 -14.14 0.70 6.97
C SER A 36 -14.62 1.96 6.26
N LEU A 37 -13.84 3.04 6.32
CA LEU A 37 -14.12 4.27 5.58
C LEU A 37 -14.08 4.06 4.06
N ALA A 38 -13.09 3.33 3.55
CA ALA A 38 -13.01 3.00 2.14
C ALA A 38 -14.20 2.12 1.70
N LYS A 39 -14.57 1.09 2.48
CA LYS A 39 -15.71 0.20 2.19
C LYS A 39 -17.06 0.92 2.25
N ALA A 40 -17.22 1.90 3.13
CA ALA A 40 -18.46 2.67 3.27
C ALA A 40 -18.71 3.64 2.10
N SER A 41 -17.74 3.80 1.19
CA SER A 41 -17.86 4.62 0.00
C SER A 41 -18.76 3.96 -1.05
N VAL A 42 -19.79 4.68 -1.51
CA VAL A 42 -20.59 4.25 -2.69
C VAL A 42 -19.81 4.40 -4.00
N MET A 43 -18.76 5.23 -4.01
CA MET A 43 -17.77 5.32 -5.10
C MET A 43 -16.59 4.39 -4.77
N ASP A 44 -15.76 3.98 -5.74
CA ASP A 44 -14.54 3.20 -5.50
C ASP A 44 -13.86 3.64 -4.18
N GLY A 45 -13.76 2.75 -3.18
CA GLY A 45 -13.36 3.11 -1.80
C GLY A 45 -12.03 3.86 -1.69
N LEU A 46 -11.20 3.68 -2.71
CA LEU A 46 -9.97 4.41 -2.98
C LEU A 46 -10.19 5.94 -3.05
N VAL A 47 -11.31 6.43 -3.56
CA VAL A 47 -11.60 7.87 -3.75
C VAL A 47 -11.60 8.65 -2.43
N ILE A 48 -11.89 7.99 -1.29
CA ILE A 48 -11.89 8.66 0.02
C ILE A 48 -10.47 8.81 0.56
N VAL A 49 -9.60 7.83 0.34
CA VAL A 49 -8.29 7.77 0.99
C VAL A 49 -7.16 8.27 0.06
N MET A 50 -7.23 7.97 -1.23
CA MET A 50 -6.24 8.33 -2.25
C MET A 50 -5.90 9.83 -2.28
N PRO A 51 -6.84 10.78 -2.16
CA PRO A 51 -6.51 12.21 -2.17
C PRO A 51 -5.55 12.63 -1.06
N PHE A 52 -5.54 11.90 0.06
CA PHE A 52 -4.68 12.21 1.20
C PHE A 52 -3.32 11.51 1.12
N LEU A 53 -3.11 10.56 0.21
CA LEU A 53 -1.80 9.97 0.02
C LEU A 53 -0.78 10.95 -0.59
N GLY A 54 -1.24 12.04 -1.21
CA GLY A 54 -0.38 13.14 -1.64
C GLY A 54 -0.09 14.18 -0.55
N ASP A 55 -0.73 14.06 0.63
CA ASP A 55 -0.63 15.07 1.69
C ASP A 55 0.73 14.98 2.40
N ILE A 56 1.48 16.09 2.37
CA ILE A 56 2.79 16.21 2.98
C ILE A 56 2.73 16.19 4.51
N GLU A 57 1.58 16.50 5.11
CA GLU A 57 1.40 16.40 6.57
C GLU A 57 1.32 14.96 7.07
N ILE A 58 1.09 14.01 6.17
CA ILE A 58 1.05 12.58 6.49
C ILE A 58 2.43 12.03 6.19
N SER A 59 3.02 11.33 7.16
CA SER A 59 4.36 10.78 6.98
C SER A 59 4.40 9.82 5.78
N PRO A 60 5.54 9.71 5.08
CA PRO A 60 5.70 8.76 3.98
C PRO A 60 5.33 7.33 4.38
N TYR A 61 5.73 6.89 5.59
CA TYR A 61 5.42 5.55 6.08
C TYR A 61 3.92 5.31 6.27
N ALA A 62 3.20 6.28 6.85
CA ALA A 62 1.76 6.20 7.02
C ALA A 62 1.03 6.15 5.67
N ARG A 63 1.50 6.94 4.68
CA ARG A 63 0.96 6.93 3.32
C ARG A 63 1.15 5.57 2.64
N LEU A 64 2.34 4.99 2.71
CA LEU A 64 2.62 3.64 2.18
C LEU A 64 1.83 2.57 2.92
N SER A 65 1.65 2.70 4.23
CA SER A 65 0.84 1.77 5.02
C SER A 65 -0.62 1.80 4.61
N ALA A 66 -1.17 3.00 4.40
CA ALA A 66 -2.51 3.15 3.87
C ALA A 66 -2.64 2.53 2.47
N LEU A 67 -1.71 2.84 1.57
CA LEU A 67 -1.68 2.29 0.21
C LEU A 67 -1.63 0.76 0.23
N TYR A 68 -0.75 0.16 1.03
CA TYR A 68 -0.62 -1.28 1.17
C TYR A 68 -1.96 -1.95 1.51
N ILE A 69 -2.66 -1.42 2.51
CA ILE A 69 -3.93 -1.96 3.00
C ILE A 69 -5.02 -1.81 1.94
N LEU A 70 -5.07 -0.67 1.26
CA LEU A 70 -6.02 -0.43 0.18
C LEU A 70 -5.79 -1.37 -1.01
N VAL A 71 -4.53 -1.59 -1.39
CA VAL A 71 -4.16 -2.52 -2.46
C VAL A 71 -4.55 -3.95 -2.09
N LEU A 72 -4.29 -4.38 -0.85
CA LEU A 72 -4.67 -5.73 -0.41
C LEU A 72 -6.19 -5.95 -0.44
N GLU A 73 -6.98 -4.95 -0.04
CA GLU A 73 -8.43 -5.10 0.06
C GLU A 73 -9.15 -4.90 -1.28
N PHE A 74 -8.76 -3.90 -2.05
CA PHE A 74 -9.51 -3.46 -3.24
C PHE A 74 -8.74 -3.66 -4.55
N GLY A 75 -7.50 -4.12 -4.49
CA GLY A 75 -6.56 -4.02 -5.61
C GLY A 75 -6.31 -2.57 -6.02
N ILE A 76 -5.88 -2.38 -7.26
CA ILE A 76 -5.70 -1.06 -7.88
C ILE A 76 -6.90 -0.77 -8.83
N SER A 77 -8.11 -0.95 -8.29
CA SER A 77 -9.43 -0.87 -8.95
C SER A 77 -9.89 -2.11 -9.74
N ASN A 78 -11.21 -2.37 -9.61
CA ASN A 78 -12.02 -3.46 -10.17
C ASN A 78 -12.02 -3.57 -11.70
N THR A 79 -11.37 -2.65 -12.40
CA THR A 79 -11.19 -2.72 -13.86
C THR A 79 -9.70 -2.72 -14.15
N ARG A 80 -9.08 -3.92 -14.16
CA ARG A 80 -7.72 -4.20 -14.69
C ARG A 80 -6.76 -2.99 -14.61
N GLY A 81 -6.44 -2.56 -13.39
CA GLY A 81 -5.42 -1.54 -13.13
C GLY A 81 -5.62 -0.26 -13.94
N SER A 82 -6.54 0.61 -13.49
CA SER A 82 -6.62 1.96 -14.08
C SER A 82 -5.21 2.58 -14.10
N PRO A 83 -4.66 2.92 -15.28
CA PRO A 83 -3.28 3.43 -15.40
C PRO A 83 -3.02 4.63 -14.50
N ILE A 84 -4.07 5.40 -14.20
CA ILE A 84 -4.04 6.55 -13.29
C ILE A 84 -3.79 6.09 -11.85
N GLN A 85 -4.48 5.06 -11.37
CA GLN A 85 -4.32 4.58 -10.00
C GLN A 85 -2.98 3.86 -9.81
N CYS A 86 -2.55 3.07 -10.82
CA CYS A 86 -1.23 2.46 -10.80
C CYS A 86 -0.14 3.55 -10.77
N LYS A 87 -0.27 4.59 -11.60
CA LYS A 87 0.65 5.73 -11.59
C LYS A 87 0.65 6.47 -10.25
N ILE A 88 -0.51 6.71 -9.63
CA ILE A 88 -0.56 7.36 -8.31
C ILE A 88 0.14 6.48 -7.26
N ALA A 89 -0.13 5.17 -7.27
CA ALA A 89 0.51 4.23 -6.37
C ALA A 89 2.04 4.25 -6.55
N THR A 90 2.55 4.15 -7.78
CA THR A 90 3.99 4.14 -8.05
C THR A 90 4.68 5.48 -7.78
N THR A 91 3.97 6.61 -7.92
CA THR A 91 4.51 7.94 -7.58
C THR A 91 4.86 8.03 -6.09
N LEU A 92 4.20 7.26 -5.22
CA LEU A 92 4.50 7.20 -3.78
C LEU A 92 5.64 6.24 -3.45
N LEU A 93 5.88 5.25 -4.31
CA LEU A 93 6.92 4.24 -4.12
C LEU A 93 8.31 4.76 -4.46
N GLU A 94 8.44 5.52 -5.55
CA GLU A 94 9.73 5.98 -6.04
C GLU A 94 10.57 6.73 -4.98
N PRO A 95 10.06 7.77 -4.29
CA PRO A 95 10.86 8.45 -3.26
C PRO A 95 11.17 7.54 -2.08
N ALA A 96 10.29 6.59 -1.75
CA ALA A 96 10.46 5.68 -0.63
C ALA A 96 11.51 4.59 -0.89
N LEU A 97 11.66 4.14 -2.14
CA LEU A 97 12.67 3.16 -2.55
C LEU A 97 14.08 3.77 -2.65
N LYS A 98 14.17 5.10 -2.77
CA LYS A 98 15.42 5.87 -2.78
C LYS A 98 15.81 6.42 -1.40
N ASP A 99 14.97 6.21 -0.39
CA ASP A 99 15.20 6.71 0.97
C ASP A 99 16.29 5.90 1.67
N THR A 100 16.96 6.46 2.67
CA THR A 100 17.93 5.73 3.49
C THR A 100 17.27 4.99 4.65
N ASN A 101 16.00 5.27 4.92
CA ASN A 101 15.22 4.62 5.96
C ASN A 101 14.77 3.22 5.51
N GLU A 102 15.41 2.19 6.06
CA GLU A 102 15.09 0.79 5.78
C GLU A 102 13.62 0.45 6.00
N HIS A 103 12.96 1.01 7.01
CA HIS A 103 11.54 0.74 7.25
C HIS A 103 10.66 1.28 6.13
N LEU A 104 11.02 2.42 5.55
CA LEU A 104 10.30 3.02 4.44
C LEU A 104 10.50 2.21 3.15
N ILE A 105 11.74 1.80 2.88
CA ILE A 105 12.08 0.91 1.76
C ILE A 105 11.30 -0.41 1.88
N ARG A 106 11.38 -1.09 3.02
CA ARG A 106 10.65 -2.34 3.27
C ARG A 106 9.14 -2.18 3.06
N LYS A 107 8.56 -1.06 3.51
CA LYS A 107 7.12 -0.82 3.32
C LYS A 107 6.76 -0.54 1.86
N ALA A 108 7.62 0.16 1.11
CA ALA A 108 7.41 0.35 -0.33
C ALA A 108 7.49 -0.99 -1.09
N ILE A 109 8.46 -1.83 -0.75
CA ILE A 109 8.58 -3.20 -1.30
C ILE A 109 7.33 -4.03 -0.97
N ALA A 110 6.81 -3.93 0.25
CA ALA A 110 5.57 -4.59 0.64
C ALA A 110 4.37 -4.17 -0.23
N VAL A 111 4.28 -2.88 -0.56
CA VAL A 111 3.25 -2.38 -1.49
C VAL A 111 3.45 -2.97 -2.89
N ILE A 112 4.67 -2.99 -3.43
CA ILE A 112 4.96 -3.61 -4.74
C ILE A 112 4.47 -5.06 -4.76
N ILE A 113 4.84 -5.85 -3.75
CA ILE A 113 4.44 -7.26 -3.64
C ILE A 113 2.91 -7.39 -3.51
N ALA A 114 2.24 -6.49 -2.81
CA ALA A 114 0.78 -6.49 -2.75
C ALA A 114 0.16 -6.18 -4.12
N MET A 115 0.74 -5.23 -4.87
CA MET A 115 0.29 -4.84 -6.20
C MET A 115 0.46 -5.97 -7.23
N THR A 116 1.48 -6.82 -7.10
CA THR A 116 1.73 -7.94 -8.03
C THR A 116 0.64 -9.01 -8.01
N ARG A 117 -0.24 -8.99 -7.00
CA ARG A 117 -1.46 -9.82 -6.99
C ARG A 117 -2.48 -9.41 -8.04
N PHE A 118 -2.37 -8.19 -8.58
CA PHE A 118 -3.36 -7.58 -9.48
C PHE A 118 -2.76 -7.06 -10.78
N ILE A 119 -1.48 -6.73 -10.80
CA ILE A 119 -0.76 -6.13 -11.93
C ILE A 119 0.56 -6.86 -12.11
N ASP A 120 0.95 -7.17 -13.35
CA ASP A 120 2.24 -7.79 -13.61
C ASP A 120 3.40 -6.91 -13.11
N LEU A 121 4.43 -7.55 -12.53
CA LEU A 121 5.59 -6.85 -11.99
C LEU A 121 6.23 -5.93 -13.02
N ASP A 122 6.37 -6.39 -14.27
CA ASP A 122 6.97 -5.60 -15.34
C ASP A 122 6.21 -4.28 -15.58
N VAL A 123 4.88 -4.30 -15.49
CA VAL A 123 4.04 -3.10 -15.62
C VAL A 123 4.28 -2.17 -14.42
N ILE A 124 4.35 -2.70 -13.20
CA ILE A 124 4.67 -1.90 -12.01
C ILE A 124 6.06 -1.25 -12.17
N LEU A 125 7.05 -2.02 -12.61
CA LEU A 125 8.43 -1.56 -12.80
C LEU A 125 8.54 -0.52 -13.91
N THR A 126 7.74 -0.58 -14.98
CA THR A 126 7.72 0.49 -16.01
C THR A 126 7.28 1.85 -15.44
N HIS A 127 6.55 1.84 -14.33
CA HIS A 127 6.07 3.04 -13.64
C HIS A 127 6.97 3.49 -12.48
N VAL A 128 7.98 2.70 -12.11
CA VAL A 128 9.00 3.07 -11.11
C VAL A 128 10.33 3.22 -11.84
N ARG A 129 10.70 4.46 -12.16
CA ARG A 129 11.81 4.74 -13.09
C ARG A 129 13.19 4.35 -12.58
N ASP A 130 13.37 4.34 -11.26
CA ASP A 130 14.67 4.15 -10.61
C ASP A 130 14.52 3.37 -9.30
N ILE A 131 14.48 2.04 -9.41
CA ILE A 131 14.67 1.16 -8.25
C ILE A 131 16.17 0.90 -8.09
N GLY A 132 16.74 1.22 -6.93
CA GLY A 132 18.12 0.88 -6.62
C GLY A 132 18.36 -0.65 -6.69
N PRO A 133 19.56 -1.12 -7.08
CA PRO A 133 19.82 -2.54 -7.31
C PRO A 133 19.49 -3.41 -6.09
N ASP A 134 19.76 -2.92 -4.88
CA ASP A 134 19.46 -3.62 -3.63
C ASP A 134 17.95 -3.80 -3.42
N ALA A 135 17.16 -2.75 -3.66
CA ALA A 135 15.70 -2.81 -3.55
C ALA A 135 15.10 -3.74 -4.62
N LEU A 136 15.66 -3.74 -5.83
CA LEU A 136 15.24 -4.63 -6.91
C LEU A 136 15.55 -6.10 -6.60
N ASP A 137 16.73 -6.38 -6.03
CA ASP A 137 17.13 -7.73 -5.59
C ASP A 137 16.19 -8.23 -4.48
N ILE A 138 15.85 -7.39 -3.49
CA ILE A 138 14.89 -7.73 -2.43
C ILE A 138 13.50 -8.03 -3.02
N VAL A 139 12.99 -7.17 -3.92
CA VAL A 139 11.70 -7.38 -4.59
C VAL A 139 11.70 -8.71 -5.34
N THR A 140 12.76 -8.98 -6.11
CA THR A 140 12.89 -10.20 -6.92
C THR A 140 12.92 -11.45 -6.05
N LYS A 141 13.74 -11.46 -4.99
CA LYS A 141 13.82 -12.56 -4.02
C LYS A 141 12.48 -12.82 -3.32
N LYS A 142 11.80 -11.78 -2.84
CA LYS A 142 10.48 -11.94 -2.21
C LYS A 142 9.42 -12.43 -3.21
N MET A 143 9.48 -11.99 -4.47
CA MET A 143 8.58 -12.48 -5.51
C MET A 143 8.80 -13.95 -5.87
N GLU A 144 10.04 -14.41 -5.93
CA GLU A 144 10.36 -15.83 -6.12
C GLU A 144 9.83 -16.70 -4.97
N ALA A 145 9.94 -16.22 -3.73
CA ALA A 145 9.37 -16.89 -2.56
C ALA A 145 7.84 -17.02 -2.68
N VAL A 146 7.15 -15.93 -3.05
CA VAL A 146 5.70 -15.93 -3.26
C VAL A 146 5.28 -16.90 -4.38
N LYS A 147 6.03 -16.95 -5.50
CA LYS A 147 5.79 -17.92 -6.60
C LYS A 147 5.96 -19.38 -6.14
N LYS A 148 6.98 -19.67 -5.33
CA LYS A 148 7.20 -21.02 -4.76
C LYS A 148 6.05 -21.47 -3.83
N ILE A 149 5.42 -20.53 -3.12
CA ILE A 149 4.27 -20.81 -2.25
C ILE A 149 3.00 -21.05 -3.08
N SER A 150 2.77 -20.22 -4.11
CA SER A 150 1.61 -20.35 -5.01
C SER A 150 1.56 -21.69 -5.75
N ASN A 151 2.72 -22.20 -6.20
CA ASN A 151 2.83 -23.51 -6.88
C ASN A 151 2.53 -24.72 -5.97
N LYS A 152 2.37 -24.53 -4.65
CA LYS A 152 1.97 -25.61 -3.73
C LYS A 152 0.46 -25.75 -3.53
N GLY A 153 -0.36 -25.03 -4.30
CA GLY A 153 -1.82 -25.17 -4.26
C GLY A 153 -2.48 -24.68 -2.97
N VAL A 154 -1.78 -23.85 -2.19
CA VAL A 154 -2.30 -23.29 -0.93
C VAL A 154 -3.03 -21.98 -1.25
N THR A 155 -4.32 -21.90 -0.94
CA THR A 155 -5.09 -20.65 -0.97
C THR A 155 -4.36 -19.59 -0.14
N PHE A 156 -3.93 -18.53 -0.81
CA PHE A 156 -3.04 -17.50 -0.29
C PHE A 156 -3.75 -16.63 0.76
N ASP A 157 -3.46 -16.89 2.04
CA ASP A 157 -3.96 -16.11 3.17
C ASP A 157 -3.08 -14.87 3.40
N GLY A 158 -3.66 -13.68 3.24
CA GLY A 158 -2.96 -12.39 3.39
C GLY A 158 -2.40 -12.13 4.79
N SER A 159 -2.85 -12.88 5.81
CA SER A 159 -2.29 -12.80 7.16
C SER A 159 -0.85 -13.34 7.25
N LYS A 160 -0.48 -14.32 6.41
CA LYS A 160 0.88 -14.88 6.37
C LYS A 160 1.90 -13.95 5.71
N LEU A 161 1.46 -13.18 4.72
CA LEU A 161 2.32 -12.19 4.05
C LEU A 161 2.72 -11.05 5.01
N ASN A 162 1.84 -10.64 5.93
CA ASN A 162 2.20 -9.64 6.94
C ASN A 162 3.31 -10.12 7.87
N ALA A 163 3.33 -11.40 8.24
CA ALA A 163 4.38 -11.96 9.10
C ALA A 163 5.76 -12.00 8.40
N GLU A 164 5.82 -12.38 7.12
CA GLU A 164 7.08 -12.45 6.35
C GLU A 164 7.59 -11.09 5.83
N ILE A 165 6.76 -10.04 5.91
CA ILE A 165 7.12 -8.67 5.54
C ILE A 165 7.57 -7.86 6.76
N GLU A 166 7.05 -8.18 7.95
CA GLU A 166 7.41 -7.49 9.21
C GLU A 166 8.66 -8.07 9.91
N GLU A 167 9.15 -9.24 9.51
CA GLU A 167 10.53 -9.73 9.77
C GLU A 167 11.57 -9.08 8.83
#